data_AF-A0A419KEJ8-F1
#
_entry.id   AF-A0A419KEJ8-F1
#
_cell.length_a   1.000
_cell.length_b   1.000
_cell.length_c   1.000
_cell.angle_alpha   90.00
_cell.angle_beta   90.00
_cell.angle_gamma   90.00
#
_symmetry.space_group_name_H-M   'P 1'
#
loop_
_entity.id
_entity.type
_entity.pdbx_description
1 polymer ?
#
loop_
_entity_poly.entity_id
_entity_poly.type
_entity_poly.pdbx_seq_one_letter_code
_entity_poly.pdbx_strand_id
1 'polypeptide(L)'
;MPPVDIVMIVRLLLAVVLGILVGVEREIVHKPAGLRTHALVSLGACLFTIISVHHFNMDPARVAAGIVTGIGFIGAGSIIAEKGHVQGITTAASLWCVAAIGLAVGVGAYVLAVVSSALVFGVLWLRKAEKTPS
;
A
#
# COMPACT_ATOMS: atom_id res chain seq x y z
N MET A 1 18.69 -15.58 17.93
CA MET A 1 17.59 -15.22 17.02
C MET A 1 16.58 -14.42 17.81
N PRO A 2 16.19 -13.20 17.38
CA PRO A 2 15.06 -12.52 18.02
C PRO A 2 13.83 -13.45 17.97
N PRO A 3 12.93 -13.38 18.97
CA PRO A 3 11.66 -14.10 18.93
C PRO A 3 10.94 -13.78 17.62
N VAL A 4 10.34 -14.80 17.01
CA VAL A 4 9.60 -14.67 15.76
C VAL A 4 8.56 -13.53 15.85
N ASP A 5 7.95 -13.37 17.03
CA ASP A 5 6.99 -12.31 17.34
C ASP A 5 7.58 -10.90 17.22
N ILE A 6 8.83 -10.68 17.67
CA ILE A 6 9.47 -9.35 17.57
C ILE A 6 9.69 -8.99 16.10
N VAL A 7 10.14 -9.93 15.27
CA VAL A 7 10.33 -9.70 13.83
C VAL A 7 9.00 -9.36 13.16
N MET A 8 7.91 -10.03 13.54
CA MET A 8 6.57 -9.75 13.03
C MET A 8 6.09 -8.36 13.43
N ILE A 9 6.29 -7.94 14.68
CA ILE A 9 5.95 -6.59 15.14
C ILE A 9 6.72 -5.53 14.35
N VAL A 10 8.03 -5.73 14.14
CA VAL A 10 8.85 -4.82 13.34
C VAL A 10 8.37 -4.76 11.88
N ARG A 11 7.93 -5.89 11.30
CA ARG A 11 7.32 -5.91 9.96
C ARG A 11 6.04 -5.09 9.90
N LEU A 12 5.16 -5.22 10.89
CA LEU A 12 3.92 -4.43 10.95
C LEU A 12 4.22 -2.93 11.06
N LEU A 13 5.17 -2.54 11.92
CA LEU A 13 5.60 -1.15 12.04
C LEU A 13 6.22 -0.62 10.74
N LEU A 14 7.07 -1.40 10.08
CA LEU A 14 7.66 -1.03 8.79
C LEU A 14 6.59 -0.86 7.71
N ALA A 15 5.60 -1.77 7.64
CA ALA A 15 4.49 -1.68 6.70
C ALA A 15 3.69 -0.39 6.91
N VAL A 16 3.42 0.00 8.17
CA VAL A 16 2.76 1.28 8.50
C VAL A 16 3.59 2.46 8.02
N VAL A 17 4.90 2.49 8.34
CA VAL A 17 5.79 3.60 7.94
C VAL A 17 5.84 3.75 6.42
N LEU A 18 5.99 2.65 5.68
CA LEU A 18 6.03 2.67 4.22
C LEU A 18 4.67 3.06 3.60
N GLY A 19 3.55 2.63 4.19
CA GLY A 19 2.21 3.03 3.77
C GLY A 19 1.96 4.53 4.00
N ILE A 20 2.39 5.05 5.16
CA ILE A 20 2.38 6.48 5.49
C ILE A 20 3.20 7.25 4.45
N LEU A 21 4.44 6.82 4.15
CA LEU A 21 5.31 7.50 3.19
C LEU A 21 4.61 7.76 1.85
N VAL A 22 3.93 6.75 1.30
CA VAL A 22 3.17 6.90 0.05
C VAL A 22 1.94 7.79 0.23
N GLY A 23 1.25 7.68 1.37
CA GLY A 23 0.05 8.46 1.68
C GLY A 23 0.30 9.95 1.96
N VAL A 24 1.53 10.37 2.28
CA VAL A 24 1.86 11.77 2.62
C VAL A 24 1.43 12.72 1.51
N GLU A 25 1.84 12.44 0.28
CA GLU A 25 1.52 13.32 -0.84
C GLU A 25 -0.01 13.40 -1.03
N ARG A 26 -0.70 12.25 -0.90
CA ARG A 26 -2.15 12.15 -1.11
C ARG A 26 -2.93 12.98 -0.10
N GLU A 27 -2.46 13.02 1.15
CA GLU A 27 -3.00 13.88 2.20
C GLU A 27 -2.79 15.37 1.88
N ILE A 28 -1.57 15.74 1.47
CA ILE A 28 -1.20 17.13 1.15
C ILE A 28 -2.05 17.67 -0.02
N VAL A 29 -2.34 16.84 -1.02
CA VAL A 29 -3.17 17.24 -2.17
C VAL A 29 -4.67 16.95 -1.98
N HIS A 30 -5.09 16.70 -0.73
CA HIS A 30 -6.47 16.46 -0.31
C HIS A 30 -7.21 15.43 -1.16
N LYS A 31 -6.56 14.29 -1.44
CA LYS A 31 -7.19 13.18 -2.16
C LYS A 31 -8.04 12.31 -1.23
N PRO A 32 -9.08 11.62 -1.75
CA PRO A 32 -10.02 10.87 -0.94
C PRO A 32 -9.39 9.79 -0.05
N ALA A 33 -8.34 9.11 -0.53
CA ALA A 33 -7.53 8.22 0.28
C ALA A 33 -6.21 8.90 0.64
N GLY A 34 -6.09 9.32 1.90
CA GLY A 34 -4.92 10.00 2.42
C GLY A 34 -3.98 9.07 3.20
N LEU A 35 -3.33 9.62 4.20
CA LEU A 35 -2.32 8.93 5.02
C LEU A 35 -2.85 7.67 5.71
N ARG A 36 -3.99 7.81 6.39
CA ARG A 36 -4.59 6.74 7.21
C ARG A 36 -4.98 5.54 6.34
N THR A 37 -5.53 5.79 5.16
CA THR A 37 -5.96 4.72 4.25
C THR A 37 -4.78 3.92 3.74
N HIS A 38 -3.71 4.57 3.28
CA HIS A 38 -2.52 3.88 2.78
C HIS A 38 -1.81 3.10 3.91
N ALA A 39 -1.74 3.66 5.11
CA ALA A 39 -1.19 2.96 6.28
C ALA A 39 -1.97 1.68 6.60
N LEU A 40 -3.30 1.76 6.67
CA LEU A 40 -4.17 0.61 6.99
C LEU A 40 -4.12 -0.47 5.91
N VAL A 41 -4.08 -0.09 4.63
CA VAL A 41 -3.97 -1.03 3.51
C VAL A 41 -2.63 -1.79 3.55
N SER A 42 -1.52 -1.08 3.76
CA SER A 42 -0.19 -1.70 3.89
C SER A 42 -0.13 -2.65 5.10
N LEU A 43 -0.62 -2.17 6.25
CA LEU A 43 -0.66 -2.94 7.50
C LEU A 43 -1.51 -4.21 7.36
N GLY A 44 -2.71 -4.09 6.80
CA GLY A 44 -3.61 -5.23 6.60
C GLY A 44 -3.02 -6.28 5.68
N ALA A 45 -2.43 -5.86 4.54
CA ALA A 45 -1.74 -6.77 3.64
C ALA A 45 -0.57 -7.49 4.34
N CYS A 46 0.26 -6.75 5.08
CA CYS A 46 1.36 -7.32 5.85
C CYS A 46 0.88 -8.34 6.89
N LEU A 47 -0.16 -8.00 7.65
CA LEU A 47 -0.75 -8.87 8.68
C LEU A 47 -1.30 -10.16 8.08
N PHE A 48 -2.10 -10.08 7.01
CA PHE A 48 -2.63 -11.27 6.35
C PHE A 48 -1.51 -12.16 5.80
N THR A 49 -0.46 -11.58 5.22
CA THR A 49 0.70 -12.33 4.77
C THR A 49 1.44 -13.00 5.92
N ILE A 50 1.69 -12.31 7.04
CA ILE A 50 2.35 -12.89 8.21
C ILE A 50 1.56 -14.06 8.79
N ILE A 51 0.24 -13.89 8.97
CA ILE A 51 -0.64 -14.95 9.47
C ILE A 51 -0.61 -16.15 8.51
N SER A 52 -0.75 -15.90 7.22
CA SER A 52 -0.78 -16.96 6.19
C SER A 52 0.50 -17.79 6.17
N VAL A 53 1.66 -17.12 6.21
CA VAL A 53 2.97 -17.78 6.13
C VAL A 53 3.33 -18.49 7.42
N HIS A 54 3.17 -17.83 8.57
CA HIS A 54 3.74 -18.33 9.84
C HIS A 54 2.74 -19.11 10.70
N HIS A 55 1.43 -18.91 10.54
CA HIS A 55 0.42 -19.58 11.36
C HIS A 55 -0.36 -20.64 10.59
N PHE A 56 -0.53 -20.47 9.27
CA PHE A 56 -1.26 -21.42 8.44
C PHE A 56 -0.37 -22.25 7.51
N ASN A 57 0.94 -21.98 7.45
CA ASN A 57 1.88 -22.62 6.52
C ASN A 57 1.36 -22.64 5.06
N MET A 58 0.61 -21.61 4.68
CA MET A 58 0.00 -21.48 3.36
C MET A 58 0.96 -20.82 2.39
N ASP A 59 0.81 -21.17 1.11
CA ASP A 59 1.55 -20.55 0.02
C ASP A 59 1.31 -19.02 -0.02
N PRO A 60 2.37 -18.18 0.09
CA PRO A 60 2.29 -16.73 -0.06
C PRO A 60 1.56 -16.26 -1.33
N ALA A 61 1.64 -17.02 -2.43
CA ALA A 61 0.97 -16.66 -3.69
C ALA A 61 -0.56 -16.69 -3.56
N ARG A 62 -1.12 -17.58 -2.73
CA ARG A 62 -2.56 -17.67 -2.49
C ARG A 62 -3.09 -16.47 -1.72
N VAL A 63 -2.42 -16.07 -0.65
CA VAL A 63 -2.80 -14.87 0.11
C VAL A 63 -2.58 -13.60 -0.73
N ALA A 64 -1.53 -13.57 -1.57
CA ALA A 64 -1.31 -12.49 -2.53
C ALA A 64 -2.51 -12.32 -3.49
N ALA A 65 -2.98 -13.41 -4.09
CA ALA A 65 -4.13 -13.37 -4.99
C ALA A 65 -5.41 -12.86 -4.29
N GLY A 66 -5.61 -13.26 -3.02
CA GLY A 66 -6.70 -12.77 -2.18
C GLY A 66 -6.61 -11.27 -1.90
N ILE A 67 -5.42 -10.77 -1.53
CA ILE A 67 -5.17 -9.35 -1.29
C ILE A 67 -5.37 -8.54 -2.57
N VAL A 68 -4.83 -8.98 -3.70
CA VAL A 68 -4.98 -8.30 -5.01
C VAL A 68 -6.46 -8.17 -5.38
N THR A 69 -7.23 -9.24 -5.20
CA THR A 69 -8.68 -9.24 -5.44
C THR A 69 -9.40 -8.26 -4.51
N GLY A 70 -9.11 -8.31 -3.20
CA GLY A 70 -9.73 -7.43 -2.21
C GLY A 70 -9.48 -5.94 -2.47
N ILE A 71 -8.25 -5.59 -2.86
CA ILE A 71 -7.90 -4.21 -3.20
C ILE A 71 -8.53 -3.76 -4.52
N GLY A 72 -8.78 -4.68 -5.46
CA GLY A 72 -9.59 -4.40 -6.64
C GLY A 72 -10.97 -3.81 -6.29
N PHE A 73 -11.64 -4.36 -5.27
CA PHE A 73 -12.92 -3.84 -4.78
C PHE A 73 -12.80 -2.45 -4.13
N ILE A 74 -11.81 -2.22 -3.26
CA ILE A 74 -11.58 -0.91 -2.64
C ILE A 74 -11.20 0.14 -3.69
N GLY A 75 -10.35 -0.25 -4.65
CA GLY A 75 -9.93 0.59 -5.77
C GLY A 75 -11.12 1.00 -6.63
N ALA A 76 -11.99 0.06 -7.01
CA ALA A 76 -13.22 0.35 -7.74
C ALA A 76 -14.12 1.31 -6.95
N GLY A 77 -14.27 1.12 -5.64
CA GLY A 77 -15.05 2.03 -4.78
C GLY A 77 -14.48 3.44 -4.66
N SER A 78 -13.17 3.63 -4.95
CA SER A 78 -12.52 4.95 -4.96
C SER A 78 -12.65 5.68 -6.31
N ILE A 79 -13.07 4.98 -7.37
CA ILE A 79 -13.25 5.55 -8.70
C ILE A 79 -14.69 6.04 -8.83
N ILE A 80 -14.85 7.33 -9.11
CA ILE A 80 -16.16 7.97 -9.27
C ILE A 80 -16.22 8.60 -10.65
N ALA A 81 -17.32 8.35 -11.38
CA ALA A 81 -17.61 8.99 -12.64
C ALA A 81 -18.67 10.08 -12.41
N GLU A 82 -18.33 11.33 -12.73
CA GLU A 82 -19.25 12.47 -12.61
C GLU A 82 -19.18 13.34 -13.88
N LYS A 83 -20.33 13.62 -14.50
CA LYS A 83 -20.48 14.50 -15.67
C LYS A 83 -19.41 14.27 -16.76
N GLY A 84 -19.22 13.01 -17.16
CA GLY A 84 -18.27 12.62 -18.21
C GLY A 84 -16.80 12.59 -17.80
N HIS A 85 -16.46 12.85 -16.53
CA HIS A 85 -15.09 12.80 -16.01
C HIS A 85 -14.93 11.69 -14.98
N VAL A 86 -13.87 10.90 -15.12
CA VAL A 86 -13.50 9.84 -14.17
C VAL A 86 -12.44 10.37 -13.21
N GLN A 87 -12.72 10.28 -11.90
CA GLN A 87 -11.80 10.65 -10.83
C GLN A 87 -11.43 9.42 -9.99
N GLY A 88 -10.32 9.51 -9.25
CA GLY A 88 -9.91 8.46 -8.32
C GLY A 88 -9.02 7.35 -8.89
N ILE A 89 -8.76 7.31 -10.20
CA ILE A 89 -7.89 6.28 -10.84
C ILE A 89 -6.51 6.22 -10.16
N THR A 90 -5.86 7.38 -9.93
CA THR A 90 -4.55 7.42 -9.26
C THR A 90 -4.63 6.97 -7.80
N THR A 91 -5.76 7.21 -7.14
CA THR A 91 -6.00 6.74 -5.77
C THR A 91 -6.15 5.22 -5.74
N ALA A 92 -6.93 4.65 -6.66
CA ALA A 92 -7.05 3.21 -6.80
C ALA A 92 -5.69 2.55 -7.07
N ALA A 93 -4.91 3.12 -8.00
CA ALA A 93 -3.58 2.65 -8.33
C ALA A 93 -2.60 2.74 -7.15
N SER A 94 -2.63 3.83 -6.37
CA SER A 94 -1.73 3.98 -5.20
C SER A 94 -2.09 3.00 -4.09
N LEU A 95 -3.38 2.73 -3.84
CA LEU A 95 -3.81 1.71 -2.88
C LEU A 95 -3.40 0.30 -3.32
N TRP A 96 -3.47 0.01 -4.63
CA TRP A 96 -2.98 -1.26 -5.20
C TRP A 96 -1.48 -1.47 -4.96
N CYS A 97 -0.66 -0.45 -5.26
CA CYS A 97 0.78 -0.52 -5.02
C CYS A 97 1.11 -0.66 -3.52
N VAL A 98 0.40 0.04 -2.64
CA VAL A 98 0.66 0.00 -1.19
C VAL A 98 0.28 -1.34 -0.57
N ALA A 99 -0.75 -2.02 -1.07
CA ALA A 99 -1.04 -3.38 -0.66
C ALA A 99 0.10 -4.35 -1.05
N ALA A 100 0.66 -4.20 -2.25
CA ALA A 100 1.81 -4.99 -2.68
C ALA A 100 3.07 -4.72 -1.82
N ILE A 101 3.29 -3.46 -1.40
CA ILE A 101 4.34 -3.09 -0.46
C ILE A 101 4.14 -3.79 0.90
N GLY A 102 2.93 -3.74 1.46
CA GLY A 102 2.59 -4.43 2.70
C GLY A 102 2.84 -5.94 2.63
N LEU A 103 2.45 -6.56 1.51
CA LEU A 103 2.73 -7.97 1.23
C LEU A 103 4.24 -8.26 1.18
N ALA A 104 5.01 -7.43 0.47
CA ALA A 104 6.47 -7.56 0.39
C ALA A 104 7.12 -7.51 1.79
N VAL A 105 6.66 -6.59 2.65
CA VAL A 105 7.10 -6.56 4.06
C VAL A 105 6.69 -7.83 4.80
N GLY A 106 5.45 -8.31 4.58
CA GLY A 106 4.92 -9.52 5.21
C GLY A 106 5.73 -10.78 4.91
N VAL A 107 6.18 -10.97 3.67
CA VAL A 107 7.07 -12.09 3.28
C VAL A 107 8.53 -11.87 3.67
N GLY A 108 8.92 -10.64 4.01
CA GLY A 108 10.29 -10.29 4.41
C GLY A 108 11.16 -9.72 3.29
N ALA A 109 10.58 -9.38 2.14
CA ALA A 109 11.27 -8.76 1.01
C ALA A 109 11.48 -7.25 1.23
N TYR A 110 12.26 -6.87 2.24
CA TYR A 110 12.37 -5.48 2.70
C TYR A 110 12.95 -4.52 1.68
N VAL A 111 13.98 -4.94 0.94
CA VAL A 111 14.58 -4.10 -0.12
C VAL A 111 13.54 -3.79 -1.20
N LEU A 112 12.77 -4.79 -1.61
CA LEU A 112 11.71 -4.63 -2.60
C LEU A 112 10.62 -3.68 -2.07
N ALA A 113 10.22 -3.82 -0.80
CA ALA A 113 9.24 -2.95 -0.18
C ALA A 113 9.71 -1.48 -0.16
N VAL A 114 10.92 -1.21 0.31
CA VAL A 114 11.48 0.16 0.41
C VAL A 114 11.64 0.80 -0.96
N VAL A 115 12.24 0.09 -1.92
CA VAL A 115 12.43 0.60 -3.29
C VAL A 115 11.08 0.88 -3.95
N SER A 116 10.12 -0.03 -3.82
CA SER A 116 8.77 0.15 -4.38
C SER A 116 8.06 1.35 -3.75
N SER A 117 8.14 1.53 -2.42
CA SER A 117 7.60 2.71 -1.76
C SER A 117 8.20 4.01 -2.27
N ALA A 118 9.53 4.07 -2.44
CA ALA A 118 10.21 5.24 -2.97
C ALA A 118 9.80 5.56 -4.41
N LEU A 119 9.70 4.53 -5.28
CA LEU A 119 9.27 4.69 -6.67
C LEU A 119 7.82 5.17 -6.75
N VAL A 120 6.91 4.55 -5.99
CA VAL A 120 5.51 4.96 -5.95
C VAL A 120 5.40 6.40 -5.48
N PHE A 121 6.06 6.75 -4.36
CA PHE A 121 6.09 8.12 -3.87
C PHE A 121 6.62 9.11 -4.92
N GLY A 122 7.73 8.78 -5.59
CA GLY A 122 8.30 9.60 -6.67
C GLY A 122 7.31 9.81 -7.82
N VAL A 123 6.66 8.75 -8.30
CA VAL A 123 5.63 8.84 -9.35
C VAL A 123 4.45 9.71 -8.92
N LEU A 124 4.00 9.58 -7.67
CA LEU A 124 2.91 10.42 -7.15
C LEU A 124 3.32 11.90 -7.07
N TRP A 125 4.58 12.17 -6.75
CA TRP A 125 5.13 13.51 -6.61
C TRP A 125 5.36 14.22 -7.95
N LEU A 126 5.65 13.49 -9.03
CA LEU A 126 5.86 14.06 -10.38
C LEU A 126 4.66 14.91 -10.85
N ARG A 127 3.43 14.50 -10.53
CA ARG A 127 2.21 15.25 -10.90
C ARG A 127 2.14 16.64 -10.27
N LYS A 128 2.81 16.86 -9.13
CA LYS A 128 2.89 18.18 -8.49
C LYS A 128 3.80 19.13 -9.28
N ALA A 129 4.86 18.61 -9.90
CA ALA A 129 5.79 19.42 -10.70
C ALA A 129 5.09 20.08 -11.90
N GLU A 130 4.16 19.38 -12.56
CA GLU A 130 3.37 19.93 -13.67
C GLU A 130 2.43 21.08 -13.28
N LYS A 131 2.07 21.21 -12.01
CA LYS A 131 1.10 22.21 -11.52
C LYS A 131 1.72 23.37 -10.77
N THR A 132 3.05 23.55 -10.83
CA THR A 132 3.71 24.73 -10.23
C THR A 132 3.71 25.86 -11.25
N PRO A 133 2.87 26.90 -11.13
CA PRO A 133 2.97 28.07 -11.99
C PRO A 133 4.11 28.96 -11.46
N SER A 134 5.01 29.35 -12.36
CA SER A 134 5.86 30.54 -12.22
C SER A 134 5.01 31.79 -12.06
#